data_AF-A0A6G3PXE8-F1
#
_entry.id   AF-A0A6G3PXE8-F1
#
_cell.length_a   1.000
_cell.length_b   1.000
_cell.length_c   1.000
_cell.angle_alpha   90.00
_cell.angle_beta   90.00
_cell.angle_gamma   90.00
#
_symmetry.space_group_name_H-M   'P 1'
#
loop_
_entity.id
_entity.type
_entity.pdbx_description
1 polymer ?
#
loop_
_entity_poly.entity_id
_entity_poly.type
_entity_poly.pdbx_seq_one_letter_code
_entity_poly.pdbx_strand_id
1 'polypeptide(L)'
;DLAPAVRWAQRCDAEYPELRAVAVDALPYHEAGGSAGEELGLSLATGVAYLRALTGAGMSVEAACGQLEFRYAATADQFLTIAKLRAARRLWARVAEASGAPAAGAQRQHAVTSPVMMTRRDPWVNMLRTTLATLGAGVGGAESVTVLPFDHALGLPDAFARRIARNTSTILIEESHLARVVDPAGGSWYVERLTDELAAAAWAFFQETERAGGLPAALRSGMVAERLAATWAARSAKLARRKEPITGVSEFPMPGERAV
;
A
#
# COMPACT_ATOMS: atom_id res chain seq x y z
N ASP A 1 -7.65 20.14 7.60
CA ASP A 1 -9.12 20.23 7.66
C ASP A 1 -9.69 18.96 7.06
N LEU A 2 -10.58 18.25 7.77
CA LEU A 2 -11.22 17.01 7.30
C LEU A 2 -12.69 17.23 6.89
N ALA A 3 -13.19 18.46 6.95
CA ALA A 3 -14.58 18.79 6.63
C ALA A 3 -15.00 18.40 5.19
N PRO A 4 -14.17 18.55 4.14
CA PRO A 4 -14.53 18.08 2.81
C PRO A 4 -14.74 16.57 2.75
N ALA A 5 -13.92 15.79 3.46
CA ALA A 5 -14.05 14.33 3.52
C ALA A 5 -15.37 13.92 4.20
N VAL A 6 -15.73 14.59 5.30
CA VAL A 6 -17.01 14.38 6.00
C VAL A 6 -18.19 14.67 5.08
N ARG A 7 -18.19 15.83 4.41
CA ARG A 7 -19.28 16.22 3.49
C ARG A 7 -19.48 15.18 2.39
N TRP A 8 -18.40 14.72 1.76
CA TRP A 8 -18.50 13.75 0.68
C TRP A 8 -18.89 12.36 1.17
N ALA A 9 -18.39 11.93 2.33
CA ALA A 9 -18.77 10.66 2.95
C ALA A 9 -20.27 10.59 3.28
N GLN A 10 -20.82 11.64 3.90
CA GLN A 10 -22.27 11.70 4.18
C GLN A 10 -23.12 11.67 2.90
N ARG A 11 -22.66 12.36 1.85
CA ARG A 11 -23.35 12.34 0.56
C ARG A 11 -23.30 10.97 -0.11
N CYS A 12 -22.13 10.32 -0.10
CA CYS A 12 -21.99 8.98 -0.69
C CYS A 12 -22.85 7.96 0.06
N ASP A 13 -22.86 8.02 1.40
CA ASP A 13 -23.70 7.15 2.24
C ASP A 13 -25.21 7.30 1.93
N ALA A 14 -25.67 8.54 1.72
CA ALA A 14 -27.08 8.83 1.48
C ALA A 14 -27.54 8.61 0.02
N GLU A 15 -26.71 8.95 -0.96
CA GLU A 15 -27.11 9.00 -2.38
C GLU A 15 -26.46 7.91 -3.24
N TYR A 16 -25.30 7.37 -2.84
CA TYR A 16 -24.45 6.50 -3.67
C TYR A 16 -23.85 5.34 -2.86
N PRO A 17 -24.65 4.35 -2.41
CA PRO A 17 -24.22 3.32 -1.46
C PRO A 17 -23.10 2.40 -1.97
N GLU A 18 -22.85 2.35 -3.27
CA GLU A 18 -21.75 1.58 -3.87
C GLU A 18 -20.44 2.39 -3.99
N LEU A 19 -20.48 3.69 -3.69
CA LEU A 19 -19.34 4.60 -3.77
C LEU A 19 -18.69 4.80 -2.40
N ARG A 20 -17.35 4.81 -2.39
CA ARG A 20 -16.54 5.16 -1.22
C ARG A 20 -15.98 6.56 -1.40
N ALA A 21 -16.18 7.43 -0.41
CA ALA A 21 -15.75 8.82 -0.51
C ALA A 21 -14.24 9.03 -0.25
N VAL A 22 -13.59 8.14 0.51
CA VAL A 22 -12.24 8.39 1.02
C VAL A 22 -11.31 7.22 0.73
N ALA A 23 -10.21 7.51 0.02
CA ALA A 23 -9.06 6.62 -0.07
C ALA A 23 -8.04 6.99 1.01
N VAL A 24 -7.80 6.09 1.95
CA VAL A 24 -6.68 6.12 2.89
C VAL A 24 -5.43 5.73 2.13
N ASP A 25 -4.76 6.74 1.56
CA ASP A 25 -3.60 6.52 0.69
C ASP A 25 -2.29 6.44 1.48
N ALA A 26 -1.69 5.24 1.52
CA ALA A 26 -0.41 5.01 2.17
C ALA A 26 0.79 5.14 1.22
N LEU A 27 0.57 5.33 -0.09
CA LEU A 27 1.66 5.50 -1.06
C LEU A 27 2.59 6.66 -0.73
N PRO A 28 2.13 7.84 -0.26
CA PRO A 28 3.03 8.93 0.11
C PRO A 28 4.06 8.53 1.20
N TYR A 29 3.68 7.66 2.13
CA TYR A 29 4.59 7.18 3.18
C TYR A 29 5.63 6.20 2.63
N HIS A 30 5.21 5.31 1.73
CA HIS A 30 6.10 4.40 1.02
C HIS A 30 7.07 5.17 0.11
N GLU A 31 6.59 6.17 -0.62
CA GLU A 31 7.39 7.03 -1.51
C GLU A 31 8.40 7.90 -0.76
N ALA A 32 8.06 8.32 0.45
CA ALA A 32 9.00 8.99 1.35
C ALA A 32 10.09 8.04 1.94
N GLY A 33 10.05 6.75 1.59
CA GLY A 33 11.06 5.76 1.99
C GLY A 33 10.70 4.97 3.25
N GLY A 34 9.43 4.99 3.66
CA GLY A 34 8.93 4.20 4.77
C GLY A 34 9.09 2.70 4.57
N SER A 35 9.30 2.00 5.69
CA SER A 35 9.22 0.55 5.75
C SER A 35 7.77 0.08 5.64
N ALA A 36 7.56 -1.20 5.34
CA ALA A 36 6.22 -1.79 5.28
C ALA A 36 5.45 -1.66 6.63
N GLY A 37 6.16 -1.73 7.77
CA GLY A 37 5.56 -1.50 9.08
C GLY A 37 5.12 -0.05 9.30
N GLU A 38 5.95 0.92 8.90
CA GLU A 38 5.60 2.34 8.99
C GLU A 38 4.44 2.70 8.07
N GLU A 39 4.43 2.21 6.84
CA GLU A 39 3.34 2.38 5.88
C GLU A 39 2.01 1.86 6.45
N LEU A 40 2.00 0.65 7.02
CA LEU A 40 0.81 0.08 7.67
C LEU A 40 0.38 0.88 8.90
N GLY A 41 1.32 1.26 9.77
CA GLY A 41 1.02 2.01 10.99
C GLY A 41 0.42 3.39 10.69
N LEU A 42 0.97 4.10 9.71
CA LEU A 42 0.46 5.41 9.27
C LEU A 42 -0.84 5.29 8.50
N SER A 43 -1.02 4.24 7.70
CA SER A 43 -2.31 3.93 7.07
C SER A 43 -3.40 3.74 8.12
N LEU A 44 -3.11 2.98 9.18
CA LEU A 44 -4.03 2.77 10.29
C LEU A 44 -4.35 4.07 11.03
N ALA A 45 -3.32 4.88 11.33
CA ALA A 45 -3.50 6.19 11.96
C ALA A 45 -4.33 7.15 11.10
N THR A 46 -4.14 7.10 9.78
CA THR A 46 -4.92 7.86 8.80
C THR A 46 -6.38 7.41 8.80
N GLY A 47 -6.64 6.10 8.74
CA GLY A 47 -7.98 5.53 8.79
C GLY A 47 -8.72 5.88 10.09
N VAL A 48 -8.04 5.81 11.24
CA VAL A 48 -8.61 6.19 12.55
C VAL A 48 -8.91 7.69 12.61
N ALA A 49 -8.05 8.55 12.06
CA ALA A 49 -8.31 9.98 12.00
C ALA A 49 -9.58 10.30 11.18
N TYR A 50 -9.78 9.63 10.04
CA TYR A 50 -11.03 9.74 9.27
C TYR A 50 -12.21 9.16 10.04
N LEU A 51 -12.09 7.97 10.63
CA LEU A 51 -13.15 7.33 11.40
C LEU A 51 -13.67 8.24 12.51
N ARG A 52 -12.77 8.90 13.26
CA ARG A 52 -13.13 9.89 14.29
C ARG A 52 -13.83 11.11 13.71
N ALA A 53 -13.39 11.62 12.56
CA ALA A 53 -14.01 12.78 11.92
C ALA A 53 -15.42 12.47 11.42
N LEU A 54 -15.61 11.30 10.79
CA LEU A 54 -16.90 10.87 10.26
C LEU A 54 -17.92 10.57 11.36
N THR A 55 -17.50 9.83 12.38
CA THR A 55 -18.37 9.52 13.53
C THR A 55 -18.65 10.75 14.39
N GLY A 56 -17.67 11.64 14.57
CA GLY A 56 -17.86 12.95 15.21
C GLY A 56 -18.85 13.86 14.48
N ALA A 57 -19.08 13.62 13.18
CA ALA A 57 -20.09 14.30 12.37
C ALA A 57 -21.45 13.57 12.33
N GLY A 58 -21.63 12.52 13.15
CA GLY A 58 -22.90 11.82 13.32
C GLY A 58 -23.10 10.56 12.48
N MET A 59 -22.11 10.12 11.70
CA MET A 59 -22.20 8.83 11.00
C MET A 59 -22.05 7.67 12.00
N SER A 60 -22.72 6.53 11.74
CA SER A 60 -22.42 5.30 12.47
C SER A 60 -21.01 4.80 12.14
N VAL A 61 -20.45 3.96 13.01
CA VAL A 61 -19.12 3.36 12.79
C VAL A 61 -19.14 2.49 11.54
N GLU A 62 -20.23 1.76 11.30
CA GLU A 62 -20.45 0.93 10.12
C GLU A 62 -20.44 1.76 8.83
N ALA A 63 -21.21 2.85 8.80
CA ALA A 63 -21.27 3.75 7.66
C ALA A 63 -19.90 4.40 7.41
N ALA A 64 -19.24 4.88 8.48
CA ALA A 64 -17.92 5.49 8.37
C ALA A 64 -16.86 4.51 7.83
N CYS A 65 -16.81 3.27 8.34
CA CYS A 65 -15.94 2.21 7.80
C CYS A 65 -16.30 1.87 6.34
N GLY A 66 -17.58 1.90 6.00
CA GLY A 66 -18.09 1.70 4.64
C GLY A 66 -17.59 2.73 3.63
N GLN A 67 -17.22 3.93 4.08
CA GLN A 67 -16.72 5.02 3.23
C GLN A 67 -15.21 4.97 2.95
N LEU A 68 -14.47 4.06 3.59
CA LEU A 68 -13.01 3.99 3.47
C LEU A 68 -12.56 2.89 2.51
N GLU A 69 -11.69 3.22 1.57
CA GLU A 69 -10.82 2.29 0.84
C GLU A 69 -9.36 2.55 1.26
N PHE A 70 -8.50 1.54 1.25
CA PHE A 70 -7.10 1.67 1.62
C PHE A 70 -6.19 1.41 0.43
N ARG A 71 -5.23 2.31 0.18
CA ARG A 71 -4.28 2.16 -0.91
C ARG A 71 -2.88 1.85 -0.40
N TYR A 72 -2.25 0.81 -0.95
CA TYR A 72 -0.93 0.32 -0.52
C TYR A 72 0.02 0.10 -1.69
N ALA A 73 1.32 0.23 -1.44
CA ALA A 73 2.35 -0.10 -2.43
C ALA A 73 2.51 -1.62 -2.59
N ALA A 74 2.63 -2.11 -3.82
CA ALA A 74 3.07 -3.47 -4.11
C ALA A 74 4.51 -3.43 -4.63
N THR A 75 5.40 -4.25 -4.06
CA THR A 75 6.84 -4.19 -4.38
C THR A 75 7.31 -5.49 -5.02
N ALA A 76 8.54 -5.48 -5.55
CA ALA A 76 9.17 -6.70 -6.07
C ALA A 76 9.45 -7.75 -4.98
N ASP A 77 9.39 -7.39 -3.69
CA ASP A 77 9.33 -8.37 -2.60
C ASP A 77 7.89 -8.89 -2.48
N GLN A 78 7.63 -10.00 -3.17
CA GLN A 78 6.31 -10.61 -3.25
C GLN A 78 5.79 -11.05 -1.87
N PHE A 79 6.64 -11.63 -1.02
CA PHE A 79 6.21 -12.18 0.27
C PHE A 79 5.93 -11.07 1.28
N LEU A 80 6.75 -10.02 1.29
CA LEU A 80 6.49 -8.83 2.08
C LEU A 80 5.19 -8.15 1.65
N THR A 81 4.93 -8.06 0.34
CA THR A 81 3.68 -7.50 -0.19
C THR A 81 2.47 -8.33 0.25
N ILE A 82 2.53 -9.67 0.12
CA ILE A 82 1.47 -10.59 0.56
C ILE A 82 1.20 -10.42 2.06
N ALA A 83 2.23 -10.50 2.88
CA ALA A 83 2.12 -10.39 4.33
C ALA A 83 1.59 -9.01 4.76
N LYS A 84 2.01 -7.93 4.09
CA LYS A 84 1.54 -6.57 4.36
C LYS A 84 0.04 -6.44 4.17
N LEU A 85 -0.49 -6.90 3.04
CA LEU A 85 -1.93 -6.81 2.74
C LEU A 85 -2.77 -7.65 3.71
N ARG A 86 -2.28 -8.84 4.10
CA ARG A 86 -2.90 -9.68 5.13
C ARG A 86 -2.90 -9.00 6.51
N ALA A 87 -1.77 -8.43 6.91
CA ALA A 87 -1.62 -7.72 8.18
C ALA A 87 -2.56 -6.51 8.24
N ALA A 88 -2.64 -5.71 7.17
CA ALA A 88 -3.51 -4.54 7.08
C ALA A 88 -4.99 -4.87 7.40
N ARG A 89 -5.52 -5.97 6.85
CA ARG A 89 -6.90 -6.42 7.14
C ARG A 89 -7.09 -6.78 8.62
N ARG A 90 -6.15 -7.54 9.21
CA ARG A 90 -6.18 -7.90 10.64
C ARG A 90 -6.16 -6.67 11.55
N LEU A 91 -5.28 -5.72 11.24
CA LEU A 91 -5.14 -4.47 12.00
C LEU A 91 -6.41 -3.62 11.93
N TRP A 92 -6.99 -3.45 10.74
CA TRP A 92 -8.22 -2.68 10.57
C TRP A 92 -9.42 -3.35 11.24
N ALA A 93 -9.53 -4.67 11.16
CA ALA A 93 -10.57 -5.42 11.87
C ALA A 93 -10.52 -5.18 13.38
N ARG A 94 -9.31 -5.11 13.96
CA ARG A 94 -9.13 -4.80 15.38
C ARG A 94 -9.55 -3.37 15.74
N VAL A 95 -9.31 -2.41 14.85
CA VAL A 95 -9.79 -1.02 15.02
C VAL A 95 -11.32 -0.96 14.98
N ALA A 96 -11.96 -1.64 14.04
CA ALA A 96 -13.41 -1.68 13.94
C ALA A 96 -14.06 -2.34 15.17
N GLU A 97 -13.48 -3.45 15.65
CA GLU A 97 -13.88 -4.12 16.89
C GLU A 97 -13.77 -3.18 18.11
N ALA A 98 -12.61 -2.51 18.27
CA ALA A 98 -12.40 -1.55 19.36
C ALA A 98 -13.33 -0.33 19.27
N SER A 99 -13.85 -0.03 18.08
CA SER A 99 -14.82 1.04 17.83
C SER A 99 -16.27 0.59 17.99
N GLY A 100 -16.52 -0.68 18.36
CA GLY A 100 -17.87 -1.22 18.60
C GLY A 100 -18.57 -1.81 17.37
N ALA A 101 -17.90 -1.91 16.22
CA ALA A 101 -18.47 -2.43 14.98
C ALA A 101 -17.62 -3.59 14.41
N PRO A 102 -17.53 -4.75 15.10
CA PRO A 102 -16.66 -5.87 14.69
C PRO A 102 -16.97 -6.42 13.29
N ALA A 103 -18.22 -6.31 12.82
CA ALA A 103 -18.61 -6.74 11.48
C ALA A 103 -18.21 -5.76 10.36
N ALA A 104 -17.85 -4.51 10.70
CA ALA A 104 -17.46 -3.48 9.74
C ALA A 104 -15.95 -3.45 9.43
N GLY A 105 -15.19 -4.41 9.96
CA GLY A 105 -13.72 -4.49 9.86
C GLY A 105 -13.17 -4.98 8.52
N ALA A 106 -14.02 -5.26 7.52
CA ALA A 106 -13.59 -5.71 6.21
C ALA A 106 -12.92 -4.57 5.43
N GLN A 107 -11.58 -4.55 5.44
CA GLN A 107 -10.79 -3.54 4.74
C GLN A 107 -10.76 -3.81 3.24
N ARG A 108 -11.20 -2.83 2.42
CA ARG A 108 -11.05 -2.85 0.95
C ARG A 108 -9.72 -2.23 0.56
N GLN A 109 -8.97 -2.92 -0.29
CA GLN A 109 -7.59 -2.60 -0.62
C GLN A 109 -7.38 -2.39 -2.12
N HIS A 110 -6.81 -1.24 -2.45
CA HIS A 110 -6.28 -0.91 -3.77
C HIS A 110 -4.75 -1.00 -3.71
N ALA A 111 -4.16 -1.98 -4.39
CA ALA A 111 -2.71 -2.07 -4.50
C ALA A 111 -2.21 -1.30 -5.73
N VAL A 112 -1.11 -0.57 -5.59
CA VAL A 112 -0.43 0.10 -6.70
C VAL A 112 1.02 -0.36 -6.74
N THR A 113 1.51 -0.82 -7.89
CA THR A 113 2.92 -1.21 -7.98
C THR A 113 3.83 -0.02 -7.66
N SER A 114 4.90 -0.29 -6.92
CA SER A 114 5.74 0.75 -6.30
C SER A 114 6.42 1.63 -7.36
N PRO A 115 6.28 2.97 -7.31
CA PRO A 115 7.08 3.86 -8.14
C PRO A 115 8.55 3.89 -7.68
N VAL A 116 8.82 3.70 -6.38
CA VAL A 116 10.17 3.73 -5.79
C VAL A 116 11.08 2.61 -6.30
N MET A 117 10.51 1.50 -6.79
CA MET A 117 11.32 0.40 -7.35
C MET A 117 11.66 0.60 -8.84
N MET A 118 11.12 1.63 -9.49
CA MET A 118 11.31 1.86 -10.92
C MET A 118 12.70 2.43 -11.22
N THR A 119 13.31 1.94 -12.28
CA THR A 119 14.61 2.43 -12.76
C THR A 119 14.45 3.22 -14.05
N ARG A 120 15.21 4.31 -14.17
CA ARG A 120 15.33 5.09 -15.42
C ARG A 120 16.29 4.44 -16.41
N ARG A 121 17.30 3.73 -15.90
CA ARG A 121 18.21 2.90 -16.69
C ARG A 121 17.59 1.52 -16.82
N ASP A 122 17.72 0.93 -18.01
CA ASP A 122 17.12 -0.36 -18.35
C ASP A 122 15.66 -0.48 -17.85
N PRO A 123 14.75 0.36 -18.38
CA PRO A 123 13.37 0.41 -17.88
C PRO A 123 12.56 -0.83 -18.28
N TRP A 124 13.04 -1.66 -19.20
CA TRP A 124 12.41 -2.93 -19.54
C TRP A 124 12.36 -3.87 -18.33
N VAL A 125 13.37 -3.83 -17.46
CA VAL A 125 13.38 -4.57 -16.18
C VAL A 125 12.23 -4.14 -15.26
N ASN A 126 11.69 -2.93 -15.41
CA ASN A 126 10.50 -2.53 -14.65
C ASN A 126 9.30 -3.42 -14.96
N MET A 127 9.17 -3.99 -16.16
CA MET A 127 8.12 -4.97 -16.46
C MET A 127 8.21 -6.19 -15.54
N LEU A 128 9.43 -6.67 -15.25
CA LEU A 128 9.66 -7.80 -14.34
C LEU A 128 9.29 -7.43 -12.90
N ARG A 129 9.69 -6.23 -12.45
CA ARG A 129 9.36 -5.71 -11.12
C ARG A 129 7.84 -5.60 -10.93
N THR A 130 7.15 -5.06 -11.92
CA THR A 130 5.70 -4.89 -11.88
C THR A 130 4.97 -6.22 -11.92
N THR A 131 5.48 -7.23 -12.62
CA THR A 131 4.89 -8.58 -12.61
C THR A 131 4.94 -9.20 -11.22
N LEU A 132 6.11 -9.17 -10.55
CA LEU A 132 6.23 -9.70 -9.18
C LEU A 132 5.39 -8.92 -8.17
N ALA A 133 5.34 -7.59 -8.29
CA ALA A 133 4.49 -6.76 -7.45
C ALA A 133 2.99 -7.07 -7.66
N THR A 134 2.56 -7.26 -8.90
CA THR A 134 1.16 -7.59 -9.23
C THR A 134 0.79 -8.99 -8.72
N LEU A 135 1.71 -9.96 -8.84
CA LEU A 135 1.55 -11.29 -8.25
C LEU A 135 1.37 -11.19 -6.72
N GLY A 136 2.26 -10.45 -6.04
CA GLY A 136 2.19 -10.24 -4.59
C GLY A 136 0.90 -9.55 -4.15
N ALA A 137 0.42 -8.56 -4.91
CA ALA A 137 -0.85 -7.89 -4.67
C ALA A 137 -2.06 -8.82 -4.84
N GLY A 138 -2.07 -9.62 -5.90
CA GLY A 138 -3.12 -10.59 -6.19
C GLY A 138 -3.19 -11.70 -5.13
N VAL A 139 -2.07 -12.32 -4.80
CA VAL A 139 -2.00 -13.35 -3.74
C VAL A 139 -2.32 -12.76 -2.37
N GLY A 140 -1.88 -11.53 -2.12
CA GLY A 140 -2.22 -10.77 -0.93
C GLY A 140 -3.70 -10.38 -0.84
N GLY A 141 -4.50 -10.64 -1.88
CA GLY A 141 -5.95 -10.46 -1.87
C GLY A 141 -6.41 -9.01 -1.98
N ALA A 142 -5.68 -8.18 -2.72
CA ALA A 142 -6.15 -6.83 -3.05
C ALA A 142 -7.39 -6.89 -3.97
N GLU A 143 -8.40 -6.07 -3.69
CA GLU A 143 -9.60 -5.98 -4.53
C GLU A 143 -9.34 -5.34 -5.89
N SER A 144 -8.43 -4.37 -5.94
CA SER A 144 -8.02 -3.70 -7.17
C SER A 144 -6.50 -3.57 -7.22
N VAL A 145 -5.93 -3.67 -8.42
CA VAL A 145 -4.50 -3.56 -8.64
C VAL A 145 -4.22 -2.61 -9.79
N THR A 146 -3.48 -1.53 -9.54
CA THR A 146 -2.91 -0.66 -10.56
C THR A 146 -1.47 -1.07 -10.82
N VAL A 147 -1.23 -1.56 -12.03
CA VAL A 147 0.12 -1.82 -12.53
C VAL A 147 0.64 -0.53 -13.16
N LEU A 148 1.67 0.07 -12.57
CA LEU A 148 2.37 1.19 -13.20
C LEU A 148 3.06 0.72 -14.49
N PRO A 149 2.99 1.51 -15.57
CA PRO A 149 3.74 1.24 -16.79
C PRO A 149 5.26 1.22 -16.56
N PHE A 150 5.98 0.42 -17.35
CA PHE A 150 7.43 0.24 -17.18
C PHE A 150 8.24 1.53 -17.40
N ASP A 151 7.69 2.48 -18.15
CA ASP A 151 8.26 3.79 -18.48
C ASP A 151 7.83 4.89 -17.49
N HIS A 152 7.15 4.56 -16.39
CA HIS A 152 6.66 5.53 -15.41
C HIS A 152 7.73 6.46 -14.84
N ALA A 153 8.97 5.98 -14.69
CA ALA A 153 10.10 6.80 -14.23
C ALA A 153 10.69 7.73 -15.31
N LEU A 154 10.24 7.61 -16.57
CA LEU A 154 10.73 8.35 -17.72
C LEU A 154 9.77 9.47 -18.15
N GLY A 155 8.46 9.28 -17.98
CA GLY A 155 7.46 10.26 -18.36
C GLY A 155 6.05 9.70 -18.43
N LEU A 156 5.20 10.36 -19.22
CA LEU A 156 3.85 9.88 -19.47
C LEU A 156 3.90 8.62 -20.34
N PRO A 157 3.15 7.57 -19.96
CA PRO A 157 3.19 6.31 -20.68
C PRO A 157 2.57 6.45 -22.07
N ASP A 158 3.08 5.69 -23.03
CA ASP A 158 2.45 5.57 -24.34
C ASP A 158 1.39 4.44 -24.39
N ALA A 159 0.85 4.15 -25.57
CA ALA A 159 -0.13 3.08 -25.74
C ALA A 159 0.46 1.68 -25.51
N PHE A 160 1.73 1.48 -25.84
CA PHE A 160 2.42 0.21 -25.64
C PHE A 160 2.63 -0.06 -24.15
N ALA A 161 3.17 0.91 -23.40
CA ALA A 161 3.43 0.78 -21.98
C ALA A 161 2.15 0.54 -21.17
N ARG A 162 1.06 1.27 -21.48
CA ARG A 162 -0.26 1.02 -20.88
C ARG A 162 -0.81 -0.38 -21.20
N ARG A 163 -0.62 -0.86 -22.44
CA ARG A 163 -1.07 -2.20 -22.85
C ARG A 163 -0.33 -3.28 -22.06
N ILE A 164 0.99 -3.15 -21.91
CA ILE A 164 1.79 -4.11 -21.13
C ILE A 164 1.32 -4.11 -19.67
N ALA A 165 1.19 -2.93 -19.04
CA ALA A 165 0.74 -2.83 -17.66
C ALA A 165 -0.62 -3.52 -17.42
N ARG A 166 -1.61 -3.30 -18.29
CA ARG A 166 -2.91 -3.99 -18.22
C ARG A 166 -2.77 -5.50 -18.42
N ASN A 167 -2.03 -5.91 -19.45
CA ASN A 167 -1.88 -7.32 -19.80
C ASN A 167 -1.16 -8.13 -18.71
N THR A 168 -0.30 -7.52 -17.90
CA THR A 168 0.30 -8.17 -16.71
C THR A 168 -0.79 -8.74 -15.79
N SER A 169 -1.83 -7.97 -15.48
CA SER A 169 -2.96 -8.46 -14.68
C SER A 169 -3.77 -9.52 -15.40
N THR A 170 -4.01 -9.35 -16.71
CA THR A 170 -4.76 -10.33 -17.53
C THR A 170 -4.08 -11.69 -17.55
N ILE A 171 -2.76 -11.74 -17.78
CA ILE A 171 -2.00 -12.99 -17.78
C ILE A 171 -2.09 -13.69 -16.40
N LEU A 172 -1.95 -12.93 -15.31
CA LEU A 172 -2.02 -13.51 -13.97
C LEU A 172 -3.41 -14.08 -13.64
N ILE A 173 -4.48 -13.48 -14.15
CA ILE A 173 -5.85 -13.96 -13.92
C ILE A 173 -6.17 -15.14 -14.86
N GLU A 174 -6.01 -14.94 -16.16
CA GLU A 174 -6.53 -15.83 -17.20
C GLU A 174 -5.61 -17.02 -17.48
N GLU A 175 -4.28 -16.81 -17.45
CA GLU A 175 -3.30 -17.83 -17.86
C GLU A 175 -2.61 -18.50 -16.67
N SER A 176 -2.20 -17.73 -15.66
CA SER A 176 -1.59 -18.29 -14.45
C SER A 176 -2.62 -18.74 -13.40
N HIS A 177 -3.90 -18.45 -13.63
CA HIS A 177 -5.02 -18.84 -12.78
C HIS A 177 -4.87 -18.40 -11.32
N LEU A 178 -4.20 -17.26 -11.08
CA LEU A 178 -3.87 -16.78 -9.73
C LEU A 178 -5.12 -16.57 -8.87
N ALA A 179 -6.23 -16.19 -9.50
CA ALA A 179 -7.48 -15.86 -8.83
C ALA A 179 -8.37 -17.10 -8.53
N ARG A 180 -7.91 -18.33 -8.78
CA ARG A 180 -8.74 -19.54 -8.57
C ARG A 180 -8.87 -19.98 -7.12
N VAL A 181 -7.93 -19.60 -6.25
CA VAL A 181 -7.88 -20.04 -4.86
C VAL A 181 -7.86 -18.82 -3.94
N VAL A 182 -8.67 -18.85 -2.89
CA VAL A 182 -8.68 -17.82 -1.84
C VAL A 182 -7.47 -18.01 -0.93
N ASP A 183 -6.72 -16.93 -0.69
CA ASP A 183 -5.51 -16.87 0.15
C ASP A 183 -4.58 -18.09 -0.05
N PRO A 184 -3.99 -18.30 -1.25
CA PRO A 184 -3.17 -19.48 -1.53
C PRO A 184 -1.88 -19.52 -0.69
N ALA A 185 -1.51 -18.41 -0.04
CA ALA A 185 -0.40 -18.33 0.90
C ALA A 185 -0.79 -18.71 2.35
N GLY A 186 -2.09 -18.92 2.63
CA GLY A 186 -2.59 -19.30 3.93
C GLY A 186 -1.99 -20.61 4.43
N GLY A 187 -1.52 -20.61 5.68
CA GLY A 187 -0.85 -21.78 6.27
C GLY A 187 0.63 -21.93 5.92
N SER A 188 1.19 -21.09 5.04
CA SER A 188 2.63 -20.99 4.86
C SER A 188 3.28 -20.42 6.11
N TRP A 189 4.09 -21.23 6.82
CA TRP A 189 4.77 -20.80 8.05
C TRP A 189 5.52 -19.47 7.89
N TYR A 190 6.21 -19.29 6.76
CA TYR A 190 6.95 -18.05 6.50
C TYR A 190 6.03 -16.84 6.35
N VAL A 191 4.94 -16.97 5.59
CA VAL A 191 4.00 -15.86 5.35
C VAL A 191 3.22 -15.53 6.62
N GLU A 192 2.80 -16.53 7.41
CA GLU A 192 2.13 -16.29 8.68
C GLU A 192 3.03 -15.54 9.65
N ARG A 193 4.27 -16.02 9.87
CA ARG A 193 5.24 -15.34 10.74
C ARG A 193 5.52 -13.91 10.28
N LEU A 194 5.75 -13.71 8.99
CA LEU A 194 6.01 -12.38 8.43
C LEU A 194 4.79 -11.45 8.58
N THR A 195 3.57 -11.99 8.44
CA THR A 195 2.33 -11.24 8.65
C THR A 195 2.22 -10.77 10.10
N ASP A 196 2.53 -11.65 11.06
CA ASP A 196 2.49 -11.32 12.49
C ASP A 196 3.55 -10.28 12.88
N GLU A 197 4.78 -10.41 12.35
CA GLU A 197 5.85 -9.45 12.57
C GLU A 197 5.52 -8.06 12.02
N LEU A 198 4.95 -8.01 10.81
CA LEU A 198 4.50 -6.74 10.22
C LEU A 198 3.34 -6.13 11.01
N ALA A 199 2.37 -6.95 11.43
CA ALA A 199 1.25 -6.46 12.24
C ALA A 199 1.75 -5.88 13.57
N ALA A 200 2.68 -6.54 14.25
CA ALA A 200 3.27 -6.05 15.48
C ALA A 200 4.05 -4.73 15.29
N ALA A 201 4.90 -4.66 14.26
CA ALA A 201 5.65 -3.45 13.94
C ALA A 201 4.73 -2.26 13.59
N ALA A 202 3.72 -2.52 12.76
CA ALA A 202 2.74 -1.53 12.37
C ALA A 202 1.90 -1.02 13.55
N TRP A 203 1.46 -1.93 14.43
CA TRP A 203 0.69 -1.56 15.61
C TRP A 203 1.51 -0.71 16.58
N ALA A 204 2.79 -1.04 16.78
CA ALA A 204 3.69 -0.24 17.60
C ALA A 204 3.85 1.19 17.04
N PHE A 205 4.03 1.33 15.72
CA PHE A 205 4.16 2.64 15.08
C PHE A 205 2.84 3.43 15.07
N PHE A 206 1.72 2.75 14.89
CA PHE A 206 0.38 3.32 15.07
C PHE A 206 0.20 3.87 16.48
N GLN A 207 0.50 3.09 17.52
CA GLN A 207 0.40 3.53 18.92
C GLN A 207 1.32 4.72 19.23
N GLU A 208 2.53 4.75 18.66
CA GLU A 208 3.42 5.90 18.76
C GLU A 208 2.81 7.16 18.16
N THR A 209 2.23 7.04 16.96
CA THR A 209 1.54 8.12 16.26
C THR A 209 0.32 8.61 17.04
N GLU A 210 -0.45 7.70 17.63
CA GLU A 210 -1.61 8.04 18.46
C GLU A 210 -1.22 8.74 19.76
N ARG A 211 -0.13 8.31 20.42
CA ARG A 211 0.42 9.00 21.60
C ARG A 211 0.90 10.41 21.30
N ALA A 212 1.33 10.69 20.07
CA ALA A 212 1.69 12.03 19.61
C ALA A 212 0.47 12.94 19.33
N GLY A 213 -0.76 12.49 19.66
CA GLY A 213 -2.00 13.23 19.41
C GLY A 213 -2.70 12.85 18.11
N GLY A 214 -2.39 11.66 17.58
CA GLY A 214 -2.91 11.15 16.32
C GLY A 214 -2.20 11.71 15.09
N LEU A 215 -2.53 11.17 13.93
CA LEU A 215 -1.82 11.48 12.67
C LEU A 215 -1.70 12.98 12.36
N PRO A 216 -2.76 13.82 12.46
CA PRO A 216 -2.61 15.24 12.13
C PRO A 216 -1.60 15.97 13.02
N ALA A 217 -1.48 15.60 14.29
CA ALA A 217 -0.50 16.17 15.21
C ALA A 217 0.91 15.65 14.90
N ALA A 218 1.06 14.34 14.66
CA ALA A 218 2.34 13.72 14.29
C ALA A 218 2.91 14.25 12.97
N LEU A 219 2.06 14.59 11.99
CA LEU A 219 2.48 15.25 10.76
C LEU A 219 2.96 16.69 11.03
N ARG A 220 2.20 17.47 11.81
CA ARG A 220 2.56 18.86 12.14
C ARG A 220 3.82 18.99 12.98
N SER A 221 4.08 18.02 13.86
CA SER A 221 5.30 18.01 14.69
C SER A 221 6.56 17.64 13.91
N GLY A 222 6.43 17.11 12.69
CA GLY A 222 7.56 16.61 11.90
C GLY A 222 7.99 15.18 12.24
N MET A 223 7.39 14.55 13.25
CA MET A 223 7.70 13.19 13.69
C MET A 223 7.66 12.18 12.54
N VAL A 224 6.61 12.20 11.73
CA VAL A 224 6.45 11.28 10.60
C VAL A 224 7.58 11.47 9.58
N ALA A 225 7.88 12.72 9.22
CA ALA A 225 8.92 13.02 8.25
C ALA A 225 10.31 12.58 8.74
N GLU A 226 10.63 12.82 10.02
CA GLU A 226 11.89 12.40 10.64
C GLU A 226 12.06 10.87 10.63
N ARG A 227 11.01 10.13 11.02
CA ARG A 227 11.02 8.66 11.05
C ARG A 227 11.26 8.08 9.66
N LEU A 228 10.48 8.51 8.66
CA LEU A 228 10.61 8.02 7.29
C LEU A 228 11.97 8.39 6.68
N ALA A 229 12.49 9.59 6.96
CA ALA A 229 13.82 10.00 6.51
C ALA A 229 14.94 9.15 7.12
N ALA A 230 14.83 8.76 8.39
CA ALA A 230 15.79 7.86 9.03
C ALA A 230 15.80 6.47 8.38
N THR A 231 14.62 5.92 8.10
CA THR A 231 14.46 4.65 7.38
C THR A 231 15.04 4.74 5.97
N TRP A 232 14.75 5.83 5.25
CA TRP A 232 15.31 6.08 3.93
C TRP A 232 16.83 6.22 3.93
N ALA A 233 17.40 6.92 4.91
CA ALA A 233 18.85 7.08 5.04
C ALA A 233 19.54 5.72 5.27
N ALA A 234 18.97 4.87 6.12
CA ALA A 234 19.48 3.52 6.36
C ALA A 234 19.43 2.66 5.10
N ARG A 235 18.35 2.74 4.32
CA ARG A 235 18.23 2.04 3.03
C ARG A 235 19.21 2.58 2.00
N SER A 236 19.33 3.90 1.89
CA SER A 236 20.29 4.58 0.99
C SER A 236 21.72 4.14 1.25
N ALA A 237 22.11 3.97 2.51
CA ALA A 237 23.43 3.45 2.87
C ALA A 237 23.65 1.99 2.42
N LYS A 238 22.59 1.15 2.42
CA LYS A 238 22.65 -0.23 1.89
C LYS A 238 22.78 -0.22 0.37
N LEU A 239 22.01 0.61 -0.33
CA LEU A 239 22.06 0.79 -1.79
C LEU A 239 23.46 1.26 -2.24
N ALA A 240 24.02 2.28 -1.58
CA ALA A 240 25.35 2.81 -1.90
C ALA A 240 26.46 1.75 -1.75
N ARG A 241 26.29 0.81 -0.82
CA ARG A 241 27.23 -0.30 -0.56
C ARG A 241 26.85 -1.59 -1.30
N ARG A 242 25.82 -1.55 -2.17
CA ARG A 242 25.28 -2.70 -2.92
C ARG A 242 24.88 -3.90 -2.04
N LYS A 243 24.56 -3.64 -0.77
CA LYS A 243 23.95 -4.65 0.12
C LYS A 243 22.50 -4.93 -0.25
N GLU A 244 21.87 -3.98 -0.93
CA GLU A 244 20.59 -4.13 -1.59
C GLU A 244 20.84 -3.87 -3.09
N PRO A 245 20.95 -4.92 -3.92
CA PRO A 245 21.30 -4.76 -5.33
C PRO A 245 20.11 -4.27 -6.17
N ILE A 246 20.39 -3.47 -7.20
CA ILE A 246 19.43 -3.05 -8.22
C ILE A 246 19.88 -3.61 -9.57
N THR A 247 19.21 -4.65 -10.04
CA THR A 247 19.44 -5.27 -11.36
C THR A 247 19.25 -4.25 -12.48
N GLY A 248 20.20 -4.22 -13.42
CA GLY A 248 20.23 -3.26 -14.54
C GLY A 248 20.80 -1.89 -14.16
N VAL A 249 21.16 -1.66 -12.89
CA VAL A 249 21.70 -0.38 -12.41
C VAL A 249 23.00 -0.56 -11.64
N SER A 250 22.96 -1.16 -10.45
CA SER A 250 24.14 -1.38 -9.62
C SER A 250 24.78 -2.74 -9.88
N GLU A 251 23.97 -3.71 -10.31
CA GLU A 251 24.40 -5.06 -10.66
C GLU A 251 24.03 -5.36 -12.11
N PHE A 252 25.00 -5.88 -12.85
CA PHE A 252 24.88 -6.26 -14.26
C PHE A 252 24.32 -5.16 -15.20
N PRO A 253 24.81 -3.90 -15.17
CA PRO A 253 24.34 -2.88 -16.10
C PRO A 253 24.83 -3.15 -17.53
N MET A 254 23.98 -2.91 -18.54
CA MET A 254 24.36 -2.92 -19.95
C MET A 254 24.64 -1.49 -20.45
N PRO A 255 25.90 -1.12 -20.76
CA PRO A 255 26.19 0.19 -21.32
C PRO A 255 25.52 0.39 -22.69
N GLY A 256 24.84 1.52 -22.88
CA GLY A 256 24.23 1.89 -24.16
C GLY A 256 22.82 1.31 -24.41
N GLU A 257 22.20 0.69 -23.40
CA GLU A 257 20.82 0.22 -23.50
C GLU A 257 19.85 1.38 -23.78
N ARG A 258 18.98 1.18 -24.76
CA ARG A 258 18.00 2.20 -25.18
C ARG A 258 16.89 2.31 -24.14
N ALA A 259 16.61 3.55 -23.72
CA ALA A 259 15.61 3.81 -22.70
C ALA A 259 14.22 3.40 -23.16
N VAL A 260 13.74 3.84 -24.32
CA VAL A 260 12.53 3.31 -25.00
C VAL A 260 12.62 3.71 -26.46
#